data_AF-A0AAI9U664-F1
#
_entry.id   AF-A0AAI9U664-F1
#
_cell.length_a   1.000
_cell.length_b   1.000
_cell.length_c   1.000
_cell.angle_alpha   90.00
_cell.angle_beta   90.00
_cell.angle_gamma   90.00
#
_symmetry.space_group_name_H-M   'P 1'
#
loop_
_entity.id
_entity.type
_entity.pdbx_description
1 polymer ?
#
loop_
_entity_poly.entity_id
_entity_poly.type
_entity_poly.pdbx_seq_one_letter_code
_entity_poly.pdbx_strand_id
1 'polypeptide(L)'
;PRRKGKRLPIVRTHRVLAVLIQATGLERRPPCDRCSRAKGPWKECVAVLSPEGAQATRGACANCLWNNQGSLCSFSTLSYPFALSSVVLPISQITPPPSHRTPPCKFPVRHQFPRPRACYPRHDGSQLWESAGPREGASVR
;
A
#
# COMPACT_ATOMS: atom_id res chain seq x y z
N PRO A 1 18.25 -19.19 16.67
CA PRO A 1 18.55 -19.86 15.38
C PRO A 1 17.26 -20.20 14.61
N ARG A 2 17.25 -19.98 13.28
CA ARG A 2 16.11 -20.29 12.40
C ARG A 2 15.97 -21.80 12.24
N ARG A 3 14.81 -22.37 12.57
CA ARG A 3 14.58 -23.82 12.51
C ARG A 3 14.23 -24.23 11.07
N LYS A 4 15.20 -24.76 10.33
CA LYS A 4 14.98 -25.30 8.98
C LYS A 4 14.08 -26.55 9.04
N GLY A 5 13.17 -26.70 8.08
CA GLY A 5 12.38 -27.92 7.88
C GLY A 5 11.22 -28.16 8.85
N LYS A 6 10.92 -27.23 9.78
CA LYS A 6 9.77 -27.36 10.68
C LYS A 6 8.54 -26.66 10.12
N ARG A 7 7.39 -27.36 10.10
CA ARG A 7 6.10 -26.74 9.78
C ARG A 7 5.82 -25.62 10.78
N LEU A 8 5.55 -24.44 10.26
CA LEU A 8 5.29 -23.25 11.07
C LEU A 8 3.79 -23.20 11.41
N PRO A 9 3.37 -23.19 12.69
CA PRO A 9 1.95 -23.21 13.03
C PRO A 9 1.34 -21.83 12.77
N ILE A 10 0.43 -21.73 11.81
CA ILE A 10 -0.26 -20.49 11.40
C ILE A 10 -1.64 -20.37 12.08
N VAL A 11 -1.73 -20.72 13.37
CA VAL A 11 -3.02 -20.74 14.10
C VAL A 11 -3.43 -19.37 14.62
N ARG A 12 -2.45 -18.48 14.86
CA ARG A 12 -2.71 -17.15 15.44
C ARG A 12 -2.71 -16.07 14.38
N THR A 13 -3.57 -15.07 14.53
CA THR A 13 -3.72 -13.95 13.59
C THR A 13 -2.40 -13.24 13.28
N HIS A 14 -1.54 -12.96 14.28
CA HIS A 14 -0.24 -12.33 14.03
C HIS A 14 0.71 -13.20 13.18
N ARG A 15 0.55 -14.53 13.21
CA ARG A 15 1.33 -15.45 12.37
C ARG A 15 0.76 -15.53 10.97
N VAL A 16 -0.57 -15.50 10.81
CA VAL A 16 -1.24 -15.36 9.51
C VAL A 16 -0.75 -14.08 8.84
N LEU A 17 -0.82 -12.95 9.55
CA LEU A 17 -0.34 -11.65 9.05
C LEU A 17 1.15 -11.68 8.72
N ALA A 18 1.98 -12.29 9.57
CA ALA A 18 3.42 -12.41 9.29
C ALA A 18 3.69 -13.21 8.00
N VAL A 19 2.96 -14.29 7.75
CA VAL A 19 3.07 -15.07 6.51
C VAL A 19 2.61 -14.26 5.31
N LEU A 20 1.50 -13.53 5.44
CA LEU A 20 0.99 -12.67 4.39
C LEU A 20 2.02 -11.59 4.01
N ILE A 21 2.57 -10.89 5.00
CA ILE A 21 3.62 -9.88 4.80
C ILE A 21 4.85 -10.50 4.16
N GLN A 22 5.26 -11.70 4.57
CA GLN A 22 6.40 -12.36 3.96
C GLN A 22 6.16 -12.66 2.47
N ALA A 23 4.92 -13.00 2.10
CA ALA A 23 4.56 -13.34 0.73
C ALA A 23 4.34 -12.11 -0.17
N THR A 24 3.82 -11.01 0.38
CA THR A 24 3.40 -9.83 -0.41
C THR A 24 4.26 -8.60 -0.21
N GLY A 25 5.05 -8.55 0.86
CA GLY A 25 5.87 -7.40 1.21
C GLY A 25 7.17 -7.34 0.42
N LEU A 26 7.98 -6.33 0.75
CA LEU A 26 9.28 -6.10 0.12
C LEU A 26 10.41 -6.31 1.15
N GLU A 27 11.51 -6.93 0.70
CA GLU A 27 12.70 -7.08 1.52
C GLU A 27 13.31 -5.70 1.81
N ARG A 28 13.50 -5.39 3.10
CA ARG A 28 14.16 -4.18 3.57
C ARG A 28 15.66 -4.44 3.75
N ARG A 29 16.45 -3.61 3.08
CA ARG A 29 17.90 -3.53 3.27
C ARG A 29 18.26 -2.09 3.68
N PRO A 30 18.96 -1.88 4.81
CA PRO A 30 19.38 -2.88 5.79
C PRO A 30 18.21 -3.54 6.55
N PRO A 31 18.38 -4.74 7.13
CA PRO A 31 17.36 -5.39 7.96
C PRO A 31 17.20 -4.65 9.31
N CYS A 32 16.05 -4.81 9.98
CA CYS A 32 15.86 -4.22 11.32
C CYS A 32 16.77 -4.86 12.39
N ASP A 33 16.95 -4.19 13.54
CA ASP A 33 17.88 -4.59 14.60
C ASP A 33 17.65 -5.99 15.17
N ARG A 34 16.41 -6.48 15.11
CA ARG A 34 16.06 -7.85 15.53
C ARG A 34 16.34 -8.87 14.44
N CYS A 35 16.12 -8.50 13.18
CA CYS A 35 16.36 -9.38 12.04
C CYS A 35 17.85 -9.55 11.76
N SER A 36 18.68 -8.53 12.02
CA SER A 36 20.15 -8.65 11.97
C SER A 36 20.67 -9.73 12.93
N ARG A 37 19.98 -9.95 14.06
CA ARG A 37 20.23 -11.03 15.02
C ARG A 37 19.53 -12.36 14.68
N ALA A 38 19.07 -12.52 13.44
CA ALA A 38 18.38 -13.70 12.93
C ALA A 38 17.15 -14.15 13.76
N LYS A 39 16.38 -13.19 14.29
CA LYS A 39 15.09 -13.46 14.94
C LYS A 39 14.00 -13.72 13.90
N GLY A 40 13.13 -14.69 14.17
CA GLY A 40 12.04 -15.09 13.27
C GLY A 40 12.39 -16.26 12.35
N PRO A 41 11.40 -16.79 11.63
CA PRO A 41 11.56 -18.00 10.84
C PRO A 41 12.21 -17.77 9.47
N TRP A 42 12.11 -16.56 8.90
CA TRP A 42 12.52 -16.31 7.51
C TRP A 42 13.86 -15.63 7.36
N LYS A 43 14.60 -16.06 6.32
CA LYS A 43 15.66 -15.37 5.57
C LYS A 43 15.72 -13.85 5.78
N GLU A 44 14.73 -13.26 5.16
CA GLU A 44 14.68 -11.88 4.73
C GLU A 44 13.93 -11.03 5.76
N CYS A 45 14.23 -9.74 5.79
CA CYS A 45 13.49 -8.79 6.59
C CYS A 45 12.40 -8.14 5.73
N VAL A 46 11.26 -8.81 5.60
CA VAL A 46 10.17 -8.35 4.72
C VAL A 46 9.17 -7.50 5.48
N ALA A 47 8.79 -6.34 4.94
CA ALA A 47 7.76 -5.46 5.48
C ALA A 47 6.85 -4.95 4.35
N VAL A 48 5.60 -4.63 4.68
CA VAL A 48 4.70 -3.95 3.74
C VAL A 48 5.02 -2.46 3.75
N LEU A 49 5.23 -1.89 2.56
CA LEU A 49 5.57 -0.48 2.38
C LEU A 49 4.40 0.39 1.91
N SER A 50 3.27 -0.22 1.51
CA SER A 50 2.06 0.54 1.22
C SER A 50 1.55 1.24 2.48
N PRO A 51 1.02 2.47 2.39
CA PRO A 51 0.61 3.23 3.56
C PRO A 51 -0.50 2.53 4.35
N GLU A 52 -1.48 1.92 3.67
CA GLU A 52 -2.57 1.18 4.31
C GLU A 52 -2.06 -0.09 5.00
N GLY A 53 -1.14 -0.81 4.35
CA GLY A 53 -0.55 -2.04 4.88
C GLY A 53 0.43 -1.77 6.02
N ALA A 54 1.20 -0.68 5.93
CA ALA A 54 2.07 -0.21 7.02
C ALA A 54 1.23 0.21 8.23
N GLN A 55 0.07 0.84 8.04
CA GLN A 55 -0.84 1.18 9.15
C GLN A 55 -1.42 -0.08 9.81
N ALA A 56 -1.89 -1.05 9.03
CA ALA A 56 -2.43 -2.31 9.54
C ALA A 56 -1.39 -3.14 10.32
N THR A 57 -0.12 -3.04 9.92
CA THR A 57 1.00 -3.79 10.52
C THR A 57 1.83 -2.96 11.50
N ARG A 58 1.46 -1.69 11.71
CA ARG A 58 2.23 -0.67 12.44
C ARG A 58 3.67 -0.55 11.92
N GLY A 59 3.91 -0.82 10.64
CA GLY A 59 5.22 -0.82 9.97
C GLY A 59 6.15 -1.97 10.33
N ALA A 60 5.68 -2.97 11.09
CA ALA A 60 6.53 -4.07 11.54
C ALA A 60 6.82 -5.10 10.43
N CYS A 61 8.04 -5.64 10.42
CA CYS A 61 8.40 -6.73 9.50
C CYS A 61 7.77 -8.08 9.90
N ALA A 62 7.67 -8.99 8.93
CA ALA A 62 7.12 -10.34 9.08
C ALA A 62 7.74 -11.11 10.26
N ASN A 63 9.07 -11.11 10.37
CA ASN A 63 9.80 -11.81 11.43
C ASN A 63 9.47 -11.29 12.84
N CYS A 64 9.26 -9.97 12.99
CA CYS A 64 8.88 -9.36 14.26
C CYS A 64 7.43 -9.68 14.63
N LEU A 65 6.51 -9.61 13.66
CA LEU A 65 5.11 -9.97 13.86
C LEU A 65 4.92 -11.44 14.20
N TRP A 66 5.71 -12.34 13.59
CA TRP A 66 5.68 -13.77 13.90
C TRP A 66 5.91 -14.08 15.38
N ASN A 67 6.78 -13.30 16.03
CA ASN A 67 7.14 -13.45 17.44
C ASN A 67 6.27 -12.59 18.37
N ASN A 68 5.18 -11.99 17.86
CA ASN A 68 4.35 -11.01 18.58
C ASN A 68 5.17 -9.82 19.15
N GLN A 69 6.21 -9.42 18.43
CA GLN A 69 7.15 -8.36 18.82
C GLN A 69 7.18 -7.24 17.78
N GLY A 70 6.04 -6.99 17.13
CA GLY A 70 5.92 -5.96 16.09
C GLY A 70 6.28 -4.56 16.56
N SER A 71 5.85 -4.19 17.78
CA SER A 71 6.14 -2.88 18.40
C SER A 71 7.62 -2.62 18.66
N LEU A 72 8.43 -3.66 18.74
CA LEU A 72 9.86 -3.57 19.01
C LEU A 72 10.70 -3.68 17.72
N CYS A 73 10.04 -3.67 16.56
CA CYS A 73 10.68 -3.58 15.27
C CYS A 73 11.13 -2.14 15.05
N SER A 74 12.38 -1.93 14.63
CA SER A 74 12.93 -0.59 14.35
C SER A 74 12.21 0.13 13.19
N PHE A 75 11.41 -0.60 12.40
CA PHE A 75 10.55 -0.02 11.35
C PHE A 75 9.15 0.30 11.85
N SER A 76 8.80 -0.08 13.08
CA SER A 76 7.47 0.16 13.58
C SER A 76 7.24 1.65 13.76
N THR A 77 6.13 2.16 13.25
CA THR A 77 5.71 3.55 13.42
C THR A 77 5.46 3.91 14.88
N LEU A 78 5.29 2.92 15.77
CA LEU A 78 5.22 3.11 17.22
C LEU A 78 6.59 3.23 17.90
N SER A 79 7.69 2.84 17.22
CA SER A 79 9.05 2.87 17.78
C SER A 79 9.80 4.15 17.43
N TYR A 80 9.25 5.03 16.61
CA TYR A 80 9.72 6.41 16.54
C TYR A 80 9.13 7.16 17.73
N PRO A 81 9.94 7.80 18.59
CA PRO A 81 9.47 8.72 19.64
C PRO A 81 8.88 10.03 19.04
N PHE A 82 8.19 9.93 17.91
CA PHE A 82 7.70 11.05 17.13
C PHE A 82 6.32 10.78 16.55
N ALA A 83 5.41 10.35 17.41
CA ALA A 83 3.98 10.49 17.18
C ALA A 83 3.52 11.98 17.19
N LEU A 84 4.44 12.95 17.08
CA LEU A 84 4.17 14.39 17.01
C LEU A 84 5.21 15.10 16.13
N SER A 85 5.05 15.06 14.82
CA SER A 85 5.23 16.29 14.03
C SER A 85 3.98 16.56 13.24
N SER A 86 3.06 17.22 13.92
CA SER A 86 2.46 18.41 13.34
C SER A 86 3.60 19.41 13.05
N VAL A 87 4.26 19.31 11.89
CA VAL A 87 4.93 20.51 11.37
C VAL A 87 3.80 21.42 10.88
N VAL A 88 3.20 22.16 11.81
CA VAL A 88 2.46 23.36 11.44
C VAL A 88 3.53 24.37 11.05
N LEU A 89 3.80 24.49 9.75
CA LEU A 89 4.55 25.64 9.25
C LEU A 89 3.71 26.90 9.56
N PRO A 90 4.22 27.90 10.29
CA PRO A 90 3.52 29.16 10.46
C PRO A 90 3.43 29.88 9.11
N ILE A 91 2.20 30.09 8.61
CA ILE A 91 1.88 30.86 7.40
C ILE A 91 2.07 32.36 7.68
N SER A 92 3.27 32.81 8.05
CA SER A 92 3.50 34.22 8.40
C SER A 92 4.45 34.97 7.46
N GLN A 93 4.83 34.41 6.30
CA GLN A 93 5.74 35.11 5.38
C GLN A 93 5.40 34.99 3.89
N ILE A 94 4.12 34.92 3.53
CA ILE A 94 3.73 35.24 2.14
C ILE A 94 3.63 36.76 2.06
N THR A 95 4.76 37.42 1.80
CA THR A 95 4.73 38.79 1.28
C THR A 95 4.10 38.75 -0.11
N PRO A 96 3.06 39.55 -0.40
CA PRO A 96 2.51 39.61 -1.74
C PRO A 96 3.57 40.19 -2.70
N PRO A 97 3.71 39.64 -3.92
CA PRO A 97 4.58 40.25 -4.92
C PRO A 97 4.08 41.66 -5.27
N PRO A 98 4.99 42.60 -5.60
CA PRO A 98 4.63 43.98 -5.89
C PRO A 98 3.70 44.07 -7.10
N SER A 99 2.64 44.84 -6.90
CA SER A 99 1.59 45.14 -7.87
C SER A 99 2.16 45.93 -9.05
N HIS A 100 2.59 45.24 -10.11
CA HIS A 100 2.87 45.88 -11.39
C HIS A 100 1.56 46.03 -12.17
N ARG A 101 1.07 47.27 -12.12
CA ARG A 101 -0.06 47.82 -12.86
C ARG A 101 0.15 47.64 -14.37
N THR A 102 -0.47 46.63 -14.97
CA THR A 102 -0.61 46.53 -16.44
C THR A 102 -1.93 47.13 -16.90
N PRO A 103 -1.95 47.91 -18.00
CA PRO A 103 -3.16 48.51 -18.56
C PRO A 103 -4.13 47.47 -19.13
N PRO A 104 -5.43 47.79 -19.27
CA PRO A 104 -6.46 46.83 -19.66
C PRO A 104 -6.31 46.45 -21.14
N CYS A 105 -5.88 45.22 -21.41
CA CYS A 105 -6.04 44.62 -22.72
C CYS A 105 -7.53 44.28 -22.92
N LYS A 106 -8.20 45.09 -23.74
CA LYS A 106 -9.57 44.85 -24.20
C LYS A 106 -9.60 43.55 -25.00
N PHE A 107 -10.26 42.52 -24.47
CA PHE A 107 -10.69 41.38 -25.27
C PHE A 107 -12.19 41.52 -25.59
N PRO A 108 -12.62 41.32 -26.84
CA PRO A 108 -14.03 41.28 -27.17
C PRO A 108 -14.64 40.00 -26.59
N VAL A 109 -15.71 40.19 -25.82
CA VAL A 109 -16.57 39.13 -25.29
C VAL A 109 -17.20 38.40 -26.47
N ARG A 110 -16.93 37.09 -26.62
CA ARG A 110 -17.82 36.21 -27.38
C ARG A 110 -18.33 35.10 -26.46
N HIS A 111 -19.62 35.18 -26.22
CA HIS A 111 -20.44 34.27 -25.44
C HIS A 111 -20.41 32.84 -25.95
N GLN A 112 -20.76 31.94 -25.01
CA GLN A 112 -21.29 30.60 -25.19
C GLN A 112 -20.26 29.50 -25.49
N PHE A 113 -20.14 28.50 -24.59
CA PHE A 113 -20.41 27.08 -24.87
C PHE A 113 -20.18 26.22 -23.58
N PRO A 114 -20.73 24.99 -23.49
CA PRO A 114 -21.36 24.49 -22.27
C PRO A 114 -20.50 23.44 -21.55
N ARG A 115 -21.00 23.04 -20.37
CA ARG A 115 -20.47 22.05 -19.40
C ARG A 115 -19.60 20.93 -19.99
N PRO A 116 -18.49 20.55 -19.33
CA PRO A 116 -17.71 19.39 -19.72
C PRO A 116 -18.50 18.10 -19.49
N ARG A 117 -18.80 17.36 -20.57
CA ARG A 117 -19.21 15.96 -20.51
C ARG A 117 -18.01 15.11 -20.12
N ALA A 118 -18.20 14.27 -19.11
CA ALA A 118 -17.27 13.22 -18.71
C ALA A 118 -17.00 12.26 -19.89
N CYS A 119 -15.72 12.09 -20.22
CA CYS A 119 -15.27 10.99 -21.07
C CYS A 119 -14.99 9.79 -20.17
N TYR A 120 -15.99 8.91 -19.99
CA TYR A 120 -15.74 7.52 -19.60
C TYR A 120 -15.93 6.63 -20.83
N PRO A 121 -15.03 5.66 -21.10
CA PRO A 121 -15.27 4.65 -22.11
C PRO A 121 -16.46 3.77 -21.68
N ARG A 122 -17.50 3.69 -22.52
CA ARG A 122 -18.53 2.67 -22.41
C ARG A 122 -17.92 1.32 -22.81
N HIS A 123 -17.94 0.36 -21.90
CA HIS A 123 -18.11 -1.04 -22.27
C HIS A 123 -19.59 -1.38 -22.02
N ASP A 124 -20.31 -1.62 -23.11
CA ASP A 124 -21.63 -2.22 -23.12
C ASP A 124 -21.52 -3.55 -23.87
N GLY A 125 -22.16 -4.59 -23.36
CA GLY A 125 -22.04 -5.95 -23.86
C GLY A 125 -22.37 -7.01 -22.83
N SER A 126 -23.41 -6.79 -22.03
CA SER A 126 -24.13 -7.87 -21.35
C SER A 126 -24.89 -8.71 -22.38
N GLN A 127 -24.67 -10.03 -22.43
CA GLN A 127 -25.73 -11.04 -22.49
C GLN A 127 -25.21 -12.49 -22.57
N LEU A 128 -25.96 -13.38 -21.92
CA LEU A 128 -26.08 -14.83 -22.11
C LEU A 128 -24.99 -15.74 -21.51
N TRP A 129 -25.22 -16.22 -20.28
CA TRP A 129 -24.63 -17.49 -19.80
C TRP A 129 -25.68 -18.60 -19.58
N GLU A 130 -26.88 -18.46 -20.16
CA GLU A 130 -27.85 -19.55 -20.12
C GLU A 130 -27.44 -20.72 -21.04
N SER A 131 -27.11 -21.83 -20.38
CA SER A 131 -27.65 -23.16 -20.69
C SER A 131 -27.09 -23.91 -21.90
N ALA A 132 -26.08 -24.77 -21.67
CA ALA A 132 -25.98 -26.07 -22.34
C ALA A 132 -24.94 -26.99 -21.68
N GLY A 133 -25.40 -27.98 -20.91
CA GLY A 133 -24.88 -29.35 -21.05
C GLY A 133 -26.01 -30.21 -21.64
N PRO A 134 -25.83 -31.52 -21.89
CA PRO A 134 -24.61 -32.30 -22.16
C PRO A 134 -24.64 -32.92 -23.57
N ARG A 135 -23.51 -33.39 -24.13
CA ARG A 135 -23.52 -34.48 -25.13
C ARG A 135 -22.32 -35.40 -24.99
N GLU A 136 -22.67 -36.67 -24.94
CA GLU A 136 -21.84 -37.86 -25.01
C GLU A 136 -21.13 -38.01 -26.38
N GLY A 137 -20.03 -38.77 -26.39
CA GLY A 137 -19.78 -39.74 -27.45
C GLY A 137 -18.61 -39.50 -28.42
N ALA A 138 -17.62 -40.40 -28.36
CA ALA A 138 -16.83 -40.98 -29.47
C ALA A 138 -15.85 -40.05 -30.26
N SER A 139 -14.68 -40.43 -30.78
CA SER A 139 -13.84 -41.64 -30.76
C SER A 139 -12.52 -41.35 -31.54
N VAL A 140 -11.53 -42.22 -31.39
CA VAL A 140 -10.35 -42.52 -32.26
C VAL A 140 -9.17 -41.52 -32.33
N ARG A 141 -8.04 -41.90 -31.73
CA ARG A 141 -6.84 -42.41 -32.44
C ARG A 141 -5.86 -43.09 -31.48
#